data_AF-A0A450THR5-F1
#
_entry.id   AF-A0A450THR5-F1
#
_cell.length_a   1.000
_cell.length_b   1.000
_cell.length_c   1.000
_cell.angle_alpha   90.00
_cell.angle_beta   90.00
_cell.angle_gamma   90.00
#
_symmetry.space_group_name_H-M   'P 1'
#
loop_
_entity.id
_entity.type
_entity.pdbx_description
1 polymer ?
#
loop_
_entity_poly.entity_id
_entity_poly.type
_entity_poly.pdbx_seq_one_letter_code
_entity_poly.pdbx_strand_id
1 'polypeptide(L)' 'MIEDPIVAEVRKFREEHAATHGHDINRIAQALREREKQSTRPLLNPGPKYLAACVFRSKSITHSGGNRSPIPE' A
#
# COMPACT_ATOMS: atom_id res chain seq x y z
N MET A 1 -5.72 9.94 -32.25
CA MET A 1 -4.77 9.75 -31.14
C MET A 1 -3.38 10.02 -31.67
N ILE A 2 -2.55 10.78 -30.96
CA ILE A 2 -1.15 10.99 -31.35
C ILE A 2 -0.37 9.77 -30.83
N GLU A 3 0.30 9.06 -31.73
CA GLU A 3 1.21 7.98 -31.33
C GLU A 3 2.52 8.60 -30.87
N ASP A 4 2.69 8.65 -29.55
CA ASP A 4 3.95 9.04 -28.93
C ASP A 4 4.95 7.88 -29.07
N PRO A 5 6.16 8.12 -29.59
CA PRO A 5 7.17 7.08 -29.79
C PRO A 5 7.52 6.33 -28.49
N ILE A 6 7.51 7.01 -27.34
CA ILE A 6 7.80 6.39 -26.03
C ILE A 6 6.67 5.44 -25.63
N VAL A 7 5.42 5.86 -25.85
CA VAL A 7 4.26 5.02 -25.53
C VAL A 7 4.22 3.78 -26.42
N ALA A 8 4.56 3.92 -27.70
CA ALA A 8 4.64 2.79 -28.63
C ALA A 8 5.69 1.77 -28.20
N GLU A 9 6.87 2.22 -27.77
CA GLU A 9 7.92 1.36 -27.24
C GLU A 9 7.48 0.63 -25.96
N VAL A 10 6.90 1.34 -25.00
CA VAL A 10 6.38 0.74 -23.75
C VAL A 10 5.30 -0.30 -24.05
N ARG A 11 4.42 -0.04 -25.02
CA ARG A 11 3.39 -1.00 -25.44
C ARG A 11 3.99 -2.28 -26.00
N LYS A 12 4.98 -2.17 -26.90
CA LYS A 12 5.69 -3.33 -27.46
C LYS A 12 6.28 -4.21 -26.37
N PHE A 13 7.03 -3.62 -25.43
CA PHE A 13 7.62 -4.39 -24.33
C PHE A 13 6.58 -5.06 -23.43
N ARG A 14 5.44 -4.39 -23.18
CA ARG A 14 4.34 -4.99 -22.40
C ARG A 14 3.70 -6.16 -23.14
N GLU A 15 3.49 -6.04 -24.44
CA GLU A 15 2.92 -7.09 -25.28
C GLU A 15 3.86 -8.30 -25.38
N GLU A 16 5.15 -8.08 -25.62
CA GLU A 16 6.16 -9.15 -25.65
C GLU A 16 6.24 -9.90 -24.31
N HIS A 17 6.24 -9.16 -23.20
CA HIS A 17 6.26 -9.77 -21.87
C HIS A 17 4.96 -10.55 -21.59
N ALA A 18 3.79 -9.99 -21.91
CA ALA A 18 2.51 -10.67 -21.75
C ALA A 18 2.41 -11.92 -22.63
N ALA A 19 2.89 -11.86 -23.88
CA ALA A 19 2.93 -12.99 -24.81
C ALA A 19 3.77 -14.14 -24.28
N THR A 20 4.92 -13.85 -23.66
CA THR A 20 5.79 -14.85 -23.02
C THR A 20 5.06 -15.66 -21.94
N HIS A 21 4.09 -15.06 -21.26
CA HIS A 21 3.30 -15.70 -20.22
C HIS A 21 1.89 -16.12 -20.67
N GLY A 22 1.59 -16.03 -21.97
CA GLY A 22 0.28 -16.40 -22.52
C GLY A 22 -0.85 -15.47 -22.08
N HIS A 23 -0.54 -14.22 -21.75
CA HIS A 23 -1.48 -13.22 -21.23
C HIS A 23 -2.18 -13.62 -19.92
N ASP A 24 -1.62 -14.60 -19.20
CA ASP A 24 -2.14 -15.06 -17.92
C ASP A 24 -1.46 -14.31 -16.76
N ILE A 25 -2.23 -13.50 -16.06
CA ILE A 25 -1.79 -12.69 -14.93
C ILE A 25 -1.20 -13.57 -13.82
N ASN A 26 -1.76 -14.76 -13.58
CA ASN A 26 -1.30 -15.64 -12.53
C ASN A 26 0.12 -16.15 -12.82
N ARG A 27 0.40 -16.48 -14.08
CA ARG A 27 1.73 -16.91 -14.53
C ARG A 27 2.76 -15.80 -14.43
N ILE A 28 2.41 -14.58 -14.82
CA ILE A 28 3.28 -13.41 -14.67
C ILE A 28 3.64 -13.20 -13.20
N ALA A 29 2.63 -13.21 -12.32
CA ALA A 29 2.84 -13.03 -10.89
C ALA A 29 3.71 -14.15 -10.28
N GLN A 30 3.52 -15.40 -10.72
CA GLN A 30 4.35 -16.52 -10.27
C GLN A 30 5.82 -16.35 -10.71
N ALA A 31 6.07 -16.01 -11.98
CA ALA A 31 7.42 -15.79 -12.50
C ALA A 31 8.14 -14.65 -11.74
N LEU A 32 7.42 -13.57 -11.40
CA LEU A 32 7.97 -12.48 -10.60
C LEU A 32 8.35 -12.94 -9.19
N ARG A 33 7.48 -13.70 -8.51
CA ARG A 33 7.78 -14.26 -7.18
C ARG A 33 8.96 -15.23 -7.20
N GLU A 34 9.11 -16.03 -8.25
CA GLU A 34 10.24 -16.93 -8.42
C GLU A 34 11.55 -16.14 -8.57
N ARG A 35 11.53 -15.07 -9.38
CA ARG A 35 12.66 -14.15 -9.54
C ARG A 35 13.02 -13.43 -8.24
N GLU A 36 12.02 -13.01 -7.47
CA GLU A 36 12.22 -12.41 -6.14
C GLU A 36 12.88 -13.39 -5.17
N LYS A 37 12.45 -14.66 -5.14
CA LYS A 37 13.07 -15.70 -4.29
C LYS A 37 14.52 -15.98 -4.67
N GLN A 38 14.87 -15.90 -5.95
CA GLN A 38 16.25 -16.08 -6.43
C GLN A 38 17.14 -14.87 -6.15
N SER A 39 16.56 -13.71 -5.87
CA SER A 39 17.31 -12.48 -5.63
C SER A 39 17.91 -12.48 -4.23
N THR A 40 19.24 -12.37 -4.14
CA THR A 40 19.97 -12.21 -2.88
C THR A 40 19.88 -10.79 -2.30
N ARG A 41 19.10 -9.90 -2.92
CA ARG A 41 18.95 -8.50 -2.46
C ARG A 41 18.25 -8.45 -1.10
N PRO A 42 18.61 -7.50 -0.22
CA PRO A 42 17.95 -7.35 1.06
C PRO A 42 16.49 -6.94 0.85
N LEU A 43 15.57 -7.71 1.42
CA LEU A 43 14.15 -7.37 1.47
C LEU A 43 13.95 -6.27 2.52
N LEU A 44 13.56 -5.08 2.06
CA LEU A 44 13.23 -3.97 2.92
C LEU A 44 11.77 -4.07 3.36
N ASN A 45 11.53 -4.23 4.67
CA ASN A 45 10.23 -4.01 5.29
C ASN A 45 10.33 -2.87 6.30
N PRO A 46 10.48 -1.61 5.84
CA PRO A 46 10.40 -0.48 6.74
C PRO A 46 8.95 -0.42 7.21
N GLY A 47 8.70 -0.85 8.45
CA GLY A 47 7.39 -0.74 9.08
C GLY A 47 6.90 0.73 9.08
N PRO A 48 5.63 0.96 9.47
CA PRO A 48 5.04 2.29 9.48
C PRO A 48 5.93 3.29 10.23
N LYS A 49 6.25 4.41 9.59
CA LYS A 49 6.93 5.53 10.26
C LYS A 49 5.89 6.25 11.13
N TYR A 50 5.88 5.97 12.42
CA TYR A 50 5.07 6.71 13.37
C TYR A 50 5.60 8.15 13.48
N LEU A 51 4.70 9.12 13.41
CA LEU A 51 5.03 10.49 13.78
C LEU A 51 5.38 10.50 15.26
N ALA A 52 6.57 10.98 15.62
CA ALA A 52 6.95 11.16 17.01
C ALA A 52 5.85 12.02 17.68
N ALA A 53 5.21 11.47 18.73
CA ALA A 53 4.07 12.10 19.37
C ALA A 53 4.41 13.56 19.71
N CYS A 54 3.72 14.49 19.05
CA CYS A 54 3.72 15.87 19.47
C CYS A 54 3.14 15.88 20.89
N VAL A 55 3.91 16.39 21.86
CA VAL A 55 3.49 16.53 23.25
C VAL A 55 2.38 17.58 23.31
N PHE A 56 1.16 17.20 22.94
CA PHE A 56 -0.02 18.03 23.13
C PHE A 56 -0.36 17.98 24.61
N ARG A 57 0.21 18.94 25.35
CA ARG A 57 -0.01 19.14 26.79
C ARG A 57 -1.48 19.51 27.00
N SER A 58 -2.35 18.52 27.18
CA SER A 58 -3.74 18.73 27.50
C SER A 58 -3.85 19.29 28.93
N LYS A 59 -4.21 20.56 29.06
CA LYS A 59 -4.82 21.04 30.30
C LYS A 59 -6.18 20.38 30.39
N SER A 60 -6.38 19.58 31.43
CA SER A 60 -7.64 18.94 31.77
C SER A 60 -8.71 20.00 32.04
N ILE A 61 -9.64 20.20 31.10
CA ILE A 61 -10.88 20.90 31.40
C ILE A 61 -11.81 19.89 32.07
N THR A 62 -11.83 19.90 33.40
CA THR A 62 -12.85 19.18 34.19
C THR A 62 -14.20 19.87 33.98
N HIS A 63 -15.08 19.29 33.16
CA HIS A 63 -16.51 19.56 33.27
C HIS A 63 -17.10 18.51 34.21
N SER A 64 -17.41 18.90 35.44
CA SER A 64 -18.20 18.12 36.38
C SER A 64 -19.61 17.93 35.79
N GLY A 65 -19.83 16.78 35.14
CA GLY A 65 -21.14 16.36 34.66
C GLY A 65 -22.07 16.11 35.84
N GLY A 66 -23.19 16.83 35.88
CA GLY A 66 -24.25 16.69 36.87
C GLY A 66 -24.94 15.32 36.81
N ASN A 67 -25.30 14.84 37.99
CA ASN A 67 -25.98 13.58 38.26
C ASN A 67 -27.27 13.43 37.45
N ARG A 68 -27.41 12.32 36.70
CA ARG A 68 -28.72 11.82 36.28
C ARG A 68 -29.10 10.68 37.22
N SER A 69 -30.09 10.92 38.06
CA SER A 69 -30.71 9.89 38.89
C SER A 69 -31.43 8.85 38.00
N PRO A 70 -31.47 7.57 38.38
CA PRO A 70 -32.20 6.56 37.63
C PRO A 70 -33.72 6.71 37.82
N ILE A 71 -34.48 6.52 36.74
CA ILE A 71 -35.95 6.50 36.73
C ILE A 71 -36.41 5.10 37.18
N PRO A 72 -37.34 4.95 38.14
CA PRO A 72 -37.92 3.66 38.49
C PRO A 72 -39.00 3.23 37.47
N GLU A 73 -39.19 1.91 37.37
CA GLU A 73 -40.06 1.19 36.41
C GLU A 73 -41.51 1.66 36.33
#